data_AF-A0A1B6EUY1-F1
#
_entry.id   AF-A0A1B6EUY1-F1
#
_cell.length_a   1.000
_cell.length_b   1.000
_cell.length_c   1.000
_cell.angle_alpha   90.00
_cell.angle_beta   90.00
_cell.angle_gamma   90.00
#
_symmetry.space_group_name_H-M   'P 1'
#
loop_
_entity.id
_entity.type
_entity.pdbx_description
1 polymer ?
#
loop_
_entity_poly.entity_id
_entity_poly.type
_entity_poly.pdbx_seq_one_letter_code
_entity_poly.pdbx_strand_id
1 'polypeptide(L)'
;FTVDRGGVVVAGVGVYGGAGTYDYELELLDDVSNTNNDASHGQRWNSLQLTRGSFGPDDCQADDIVELMFDYPVYIKENVKYAIRLRNHGGRTSNGDGGVSSVKGPDGVTFTFSTCSLNFNGTTPTRGQIPYILYFSNPQDSESQASSKAMVEAQARRSTLTLAGAIVSRSAELLALA
;
A
#
# COMPACT_ATOMS: atom_id res chain seq x y z
N PHE A 1 3.71 8.29 7.14
CA PHE A 1 4.51 7.22 6.54
C PHE A 1 5.13 7.71 5.23
N THR A 2 6.18 7.06 4.75
CA THR A 2 6.72 7.18 3.39
C THR A 2 6.84 5.76 2.81
N VAL A 3 6.91 5.63 1.49
CA VAL A 3 7.19 4.36 0.81
C VAL A 3 8.46 4.47 -0.02
N ASP A 4 9.22 3.39 -0.12
CA ASP A 4 10.51 3.35 -0.83
C ASP A 4 10.38 3.26 -2.37
N ARG A 5 9.19 2.91 -2.87
CA ARG A 5 8.94 2.69 -4.30
C ARG A 5 7.53 3.08 -4.74
N GLY A 6 7.38 3.44 -6.01
CA GLY A 6 6.11 3.75 -6.63
C GLY A 6 5.21 2.50 -6.83
N GLY A 7 4.02 2.74 -7.40
CA GLY A 7 3.02 1.68 -7.63
C GLY A 7 2.21 1.29 -6.39
N VAL A 8 2.33 2.07 -5.30
CA VAL A 8 1.56 1.89 -4.07
C VAL A 8 0.27 2.70 -4.13
N VAL A 9 -0.83 2.07 -3.73
CA VAL A 9 -2.16 2.67 -3.70
C VAL A 9 -2.81 2.34 -2.36
N VAL A 10 -3.15 3.34 -1.55
CA VAL A 10 -3.77 3.16 -0.22
C VAL A 10 -5.28 3.19 -0.35
N ALA A 11 -5.95 2.16 0.18
CA ALA A 11 -7.40 2.00 0.12
C ALA A 11 -8.09 2.27 1.46
N GLY A 12 -7.38 2.13 2.58
CA GLY A 12 -7.96 2.28 3.91
C GLY A 12 -6.96 1.95 5.02
N VAL A 13 -7.48 1.75 6.23
CA VAL A 13 -6.70 1.36 7.40
C VAL A 13 -7.49 0.41 8.30
N GLY A 14 -6.76 -0.44 9.02
CA GLY A 14 -7.31 -1.04 10.24
C GLY A 14 -7.25 -0.04 11.39
N VAL A 15 -8.23 -0.04 12.27
CA VAL A 15 -8.24 0.73 13.53
C VAL A 15 -8.72 -0.14 14.68
N TYR A 16 -8.18 0.07 15.87
CA TYR A 16 -8.67 -0.63 17.06
C TYR A 16 -9.99 -0.02 17.53
N GLY A 17 -10.98 -0.86 17.74
CA GLY A 17 -12.26 -0.57 18.36
C GLY A 17 -12.29 -0.91 19.84
N GLY A 18 -13.49 -1.15 20.35
CA GLY A 18 -13.76 -1.50 21.75
C GLY A 18 -15.27 -1.68 21.96
N ALA A 19 -15.71 -1.69 23.22
CA ALA A 19 -17.10 -2.02 23.56
C ALA A 19 -18.16 -0.95 23.19
N GLY A 20 -17.74 0.21 22.66
CA GLY A 20 -18.64 1.32 22.33
C GLY A 20 -18.96 1.42 20.84
N THR A 21 -19.80 2.40 20.50
CA THR A 21 -19.94 2.91 19.14
C THR A 21 -19.06 4.14 18.98
N TYR A 22 -18.50 4.32 17.79
CA TYR A 22 -17.54 5.38 17.51
C TYR A 22 -17.90 6.09 16.21
N ASP A 23 -17.93 7.43 16.24
CA ASP A 23 -18.00 8.27 15.06
C ASP A 23 -16.59 8.68 14.65
N TYR A 24 -16.22 8.41 13.40
CA TYR A 24 -14.87 8.65 12.91
C TYR A 24 -14.81 9.66 11.75
N GLU A 25 -13.70 10.39 11.71
CA GLU A 25 -13.18 11.02 10.51
C GLU A 25 -11.81 10.40 10.19
N LEU A 26 -11.69 9.82 8.99
CA LEU A 26 -10.46 9.25 8.47
C LEU A 26 -9.96 10.11 7.32
N GLU A 27 -8.72 10.58 7.42
CA GLU A 27 -8.15 11.51 6.46
C GLU A 27 -6.74 11.08 6.03
N LEU A 28 -6.47 11.15 4.73
CA LEU A 28 -5.13 10.96 4.15
C LEU A 28 -4.61 12.31 3.67
N LEU A 29 -3.38 12.65 4.06
CA LEU A 29 -2.73 13.92 3.75
C LEU A 29 -1.33 13.70 3.19
N ASP A 30 -0.87 14.61 2.34
CA ASP A 30 0.53 14.70 1.90
C ASP A 30 1.23 15.95 2.47
N ASP A 31 2.54 15.82 2.68
CA ASP A 31 3.41 16.91 3.12
C ASP A 31 3.85 17.75 1.92
N VAL A 32 3.33 18.99 1.86
CA VAL A 32 3.66 19.95 0.79
C VAL A 32 4.83 20.86 1.16
N SER A 33 5.49 20.67 2.31
CA SER A 33 6.64 21.49 2.70
C SER A 33 7.82 21.36 1.73
N ASN A 34 7.96 20.21 1.07
CA ASN A 34 9.08 19.94 0.17
C ASN A 34 8.93 20.55 -1.23
N THR A 35 7.75 21.11 -1.58
CA THR A 35 7.51 21.64 -2.95
C THR A 35 7.89 23.11 -3.10
N ASN A 36 8.08 23.86 -2.01
CA ASN A 36 8.21 25.33 -2.06
C ASN A 36 9.58 25.90 -1.66
N ASN A 37 10.60 25.07 -1.42
CA ASN A 37 11.98 25.52 -1.13
C ASN A 37 12.10 26.55 0.03
N ASP A 38 11.05 26.69 0.84
CA ASP A 38 10.99 27.61 1.96
C ASP A 38 11.05 26.79 3.26
N ALA A 39 12.27 26.48 3.66
CA ALA A 39 12.59 25.67 4.85
C ALA A 39 12.21 26.37 6.18
N SER A 40 11.56 27.55 6.13
CA SER A 40 11.25 28.38 7.29
C SER A 40 9.86 28.14 7.90
N HIS A 41 8.97 27.45 7.18
CA HIS A 41 7.61 27.15 7.65
C HIS A 41 7.46 25.65 7.96
N GLY A 42 6.95 25.33 9.16
CA GLY A 42 6.80 23.95 9.64
C GLY A 42 5.94 23.03 8.74
N GLN A 43 5.81 21.76 9.14
CA GLN A 43 5.06 20.74 8.39
C GLN A 43 3.70 21.27 7.91
N ARG A 44 3.52 21.34 6.59
CA ARG A 44 2.27 21.78 5.95
C ARG A 44 1.63 20.58 5.27
N TRP A 45 0.42 20.25 5.72
CA TRP A 45 -0.32 19.09 5.25
C TRP A 45 -1.43 19.52 4.31
N ASN A 46 -1.53 18.86 3.15
CA ASN A 46 -2.62 19.02 2.22
C ASN A 46 -3.51 17.77 2.27
N SER A 47 -4.83 17.98 2.36
CA SER A 47 -5.79 16.88 2.48
C SER A 47 -6.04 16.29 1.10
N LEU A 48 -5.78 14.99 0.95
CA LEU A 48 -6.01 14.25 -0.29
C LEU A 48 -7.38 13.59 -0.29
N GLN A 49 -7.78 13.04 0.85
CA GLN A 49 -9.06 12.36 0.99
C GLN A 49 -9.54 12.35 2.43
N LEU A 50 -10.86 12.42 2.59
CA LEU A 50 -11.54 12.45 3.87
C LEU A 50 -12.84 11.65 3.79
N THR A 51 -12.95 10.60 4.60
CA THR A 51 -14.16 9.80 4.74
C THR A 51 -14.63 9.87 6.19
N ARG A 52 -15.95 9.80 6.39
CA ARG A 52 -16.59 9.79 7.71
C ARG A 52 -17.53 8.61 7.81
N GLY A 53 -17.73 8.14 9.02
CA GLY A 53 -18.69 7.07 9.28
C GLY A 53 -18.80 6.79 10.77
N SER A 54 -19.42 5.68 11.08
CA SER A 54 -19.44 5.12 12.42
C SER A 54 -19.17 3.62 12.38
N PHE A 55 -18.68 3.08 13.48
CA PHE A 55 -18.52 1.64 13.67
C PHE A 55 -18.82 1.29 15.14
N GLY A 56 -19.24 0.05 15.38
CA GLY A 56 -19.50 -0.50 16.70
C GLY A 56 -18.83 -1.86 16.93
N PRO A 57 -19.19 -2.54 18.03
CA PRO A 57 -18.61 -3.83 18.39
C PRO A 57 -18.93 -4.92 17.35
N ASP A 58 -20.09 -4.84 16.70
CA ASP A 58 -20.52 -5.81 15.69
C ASP A 58 -19.74 -5.70 14.37
N ASP A 59 -19.08 -4.56 14.14
CA ASP A 59 -18.23 -4.32 12.95
C ASP A 59 -16.78 -4.78 13.17
N CYS A 60 -16.39 -5.06 14.41
CA CYS A 60 -15.05 -5.48 14.75
C CYS A 60 -14.81 -6.94 14.32
N GLN A 61 -13.71 -7.17 13.63
CA GLN A 61 -13.22 -8.52 13.30
C GLN A 61 -12.45 -9.10 14.50
N ALA A 62 -11.58 -10.09 14.26
CA ALA A 62 -10.66 -10.58 15.26
C ALA A 62 -9.83 -9.41 15.86
N ASP A 63 -9.50 -9.51 17.15
CA ASP A 63 -8.63 -8.59 17.88
C ASP A 63 -9.16 -7.15 18.04
N ASP A 64 -10.48 -6.95 18.03
CA ASP A 64 -11.14 -5.64 18.14
C ASP A 64 -10.68 -4.67 17.03
N ILE A 65 -10.44 -5.15 15.81
CA ILE A 65 -10.03 -4.29 14.69
C ILE A 65 -11.17 -4.15 13.69
N VAL A 66 -11.40 -2.92 13.22
CA VAL A 66 -12.31 -2.62 12.11
C VAL A 66 -11.53 -1.98 10.95
N GLU A 67 -11.92 -2.33 9.73
CA GLU A 67 -11.34 -1.77 8.51
C GLU A 67 -12.15 -0.58 8.02
N LEU A 68 -11.50 0.58 7.98
CA LEU A 68 -12.09 1.82 7.50
C LEU A 68 -11.55 2.11 6.10
N MET A 69 -12.44 2.13 5.13
CA MET A 69 -12.12 2.35 3.72
C MET A 69 -12.30 3.82 3.34
N PHE A 70 -11.43 4.30 2.46
CA PHE A 70 -11.63 5.54 1.73
C PHE A 70 -12.64 5.33 0.59
N ASP A 71 -13.40 6.38 0.22
CA ASP A 71 -14.39 6.35 -0.87
C ASP A 71 -13.80 5.88 -2.21
N TYR A 72 -12.52 6.14 -2.41
CA TYR A 72 -11.71 5.71 -3.54
C TYR A 72 -10.24 5.58 -3.10
N PRO A 73 -9.48 4.67 -3.71
CA PRO A 73 -8.08 4.48 -3.33
C PRO A 73 -7.17 5.63 -3.82
N VAL A 74 -6.12 5.93 -3.06
CA VAL A 74 -5.20 7.07 -3.30
C VAL A 74 -3.81 6.60 -3.70
N TYR A 75 -3.28 7.13 -4.80
CA TYR A 75 -1.91 6.87 -5.25
C TYR A 75 -0.88 7.51 -4.33
N ILE A 76 0.09 6.70 -3.91
CA ILE A 76 1.19 7.11 -3.04
C ILE A 76 2.46 7.22 -3.88
N LYS A 77 3.07 8.41 -3.85
CA LYS A 77 4.37 8.67 -4.47
C LYS A 77 5.48 8.18 -3.56
N GLU A 78 6.50 7.56 -4.16
CA GLU A 78 7.71 7.18 -3.44
C GLU A 78 8.41 8.40 -2.84
N ASN A 79 9.03 8.21 -1.69
CA ASN A 79 9.83 9.23 -0.99
C ASN A 79 9.07 10.53 -0.66
N VAL A 80 7.74 10.53 -0.75
CA VAL A 80 6.86 11.61 -0.28
C VAL A 80 6.29 11.22 1.08
N LYS A 81 6.24 12.19 2.00
CA LYS A 81 5.69 11.99 3.33
C LYS A 81 4.17 12.15 3.30
N TYR A 82 3.48 11.14 3.79
CA TYR A 82 2.04 11.10 3.96
C TYR A 82 1.67 10.99 5.44
N ALA A 83 0.48 11.44 5.81
CA ALA A 83 -0.11 11.23 7.13
C ALA A 83 -1.51 10.65 6.98
N ILE A 84 -1.82 9.64 7.80
CA ILE A 84 -3.20 9.23 8.05
C ILE A 84 -3.60 9.83 9.39
N ARG A 85 -4.72 10.54 9.41
CA ARG A 85 -5.30 11.14 10.60
C ARG A 85 -6.65 10.50 10.87
N LEU A 86 -6.75 9.85 12.03
CA LEU A 86 -7.99 9.34 12.57
C LEU A 86 -8.46 10.28 13.69
N ARG A 87 -9.65 10.84 13.56
CA ARG A 87 -10.38 11.44 14.68
C ARG A 87 -11.50 10.51 15.05
N ASN A 88 -11.44 9.93 16.25
CA ASN A 88 -12.43 8.98 16.71
C ASN A 88 -13.15 9.53 17.94
N HIS A 89 -14.48 9.58 17.91
CA HIS A 89 -15.32 10.04 19.01
C HIS A 89 -16.13 8.87 19.55
N GLY A 90 -15.88 8.48 20.78
CA GLY A 90 -16.55 7.36 21.43
C GLY A 90 -15.87 6.96 22.73
N GLY A 91 -16.05 5.70 23.13
CA GLY A 91 -15.47 5.14 24.35
C GLY A 91 -13.95 4.93 24.28
N ARG A 92 -13.41 4.17 25.24
CA ARG A 92 -12.03 3.68 25.15
C ARG A 92 -11.92 2.62 24.05
N THR A 93 -10.78 2.57 23.38
CA THR A 93 -10.44 1.54 22.39
C THR A 93 -9.25 0.73 22.89
N SER A 94 -9.07 -0.46 22.31
CA SER A 94 -7.82 -1.19 22.37
C SER A 94 -6.69 -0.38 21.69
N ASN A 95 -5.43 -0.74 21.93
CA ASN A 95 -4.29 -0.10 21.29
C ASN A 95 -3.16 -1.10 21.05
N GLY A 96 -2.36 -0.84 20.01
CA GLY A 96 -1.14 -1.58 19.74
C GLY A 96 0.01 -1.11 20.62
N ASP A 97 1.02 -1.97 20.76
CA ASP A 97 2.31 -1.68 21.38
C ASP A 97 3.41 -2.52 20.69
N GLY A 98 4.68 -2.18 20.90
CA GLY A 98 5.81 -2.88 20.28
C GLY A 98 5.95 -2.65 18.77
N GLY A 99 5.35 -1.59 18.23
CA GLY A 99 5.45 -1.22 16.83
C GLY A 99 6.86 -0.81 16.39
N VAL A 100 7.12 -0.89 15.09
CA VAL A 100 8.41 -0.59 14.47
C VAL A 100 8.30 0.55 13.46
N SER A 101 9.37 1.33 13.31
CA SER A 101 9.40 2.48 12.39
C SER A 101 9.58 2.09 10.93
N SER A 102 9.92 0.84 10.61
CA SER A 102 10.08 0.38 9.24
C SER A 102 9.56 -1.04 9.09
N VAL A 103 8.69 -1.25 8.10
CA VAL A 103 8.07 -2.55 7.80
C VAL A 103 8.21 -2.80 6.31
N LYS A 104 8.83 -3.93 5.96
CA LYS A 104 8.90 -4.40 4.57
C LYS A 104 7.78 -5.41 4.33
N GLY A 105 6.89 -5.09 3.39
CA GLY A 105 5.84 -5.98 2.95
C GLY A 105 6.39 -7.17 2.15
N PRO A 106 5.59 -8.24 1.99
CA PRO A 106 5.97 -9.41 1.19
C PRO A 106 6.14 -9.09 -0.31
N ASP A 107 5.49 -8.01 -0.76
CA ASP A 107 5.63 -7.40 -2.09
C ASP A 107 6.94 -6.60 -2.28
N GLY A 108 7.75 -6.49 -1.23
CA GLY A 108 9.02 -5.79 -1.23
C GLY A 108 8.92 -4.29 -1.01
N VAL A 109 7.71 -3.72 -0.90
CA VAL A 109 7.51 -2.30 -0.54
C VAL A 109 7.91 -2.11 0.91
N THR A 110 8.71 -1.08 1.18
CA THR A 110 9.09 -0.70 2.55
C THR A 110 8.34 0.56 2.97
N PHE A 111 7.48 0.42 3.99
CA PHE A 111 6.85 1.54 4.65
C PHE A 111 7.74 2.02 5.79
N THR A 112 7.96 3.34 5.87
CA THR A 112 8.65 3.97 7.01
C THR A 112 7.69 4.88 7.76
N PHE A 113 7.54 4.67 9.06
CA PHE A 113 6.64 5.36 9.95
C PHE A 113 7.40 6.34 10.84
N SER A 114 6.85 7.54 10.97
CA SER A 114 7.36 8.60 11.84
C SER A 114 6.19 9.39 12.43
N THR A 115 6.42 10.02 13.58
CA THR A 115 5.46 10.96 14.15
C THR A 115 5.38 12.24 13.30
N CYS A 116 4.27 12.95 13.43
CA CYS A 116 4.06 14.24 12.78
C CYS A 116 3.28 15.20 13.68
N SER A 117 3.23 16.47 13.30
CA SER A 117 2.55 17.54 14.03
C SER A 117 1.03 17.35 14.17
N LEU A 118 0.43 16.43 13.41
CA LEU A 118 -1.00 16.15 13.46
C LEU A 118 -1.40 15.21 14.61
N ASN A 119 -0.44 14.59 15.30
CA ASN A 119 -0.73 13.65 16.37
C ASN A 119 -0.98 14.35 17.71
N PHE A 120 -2.25 14.38 18.13
CA PHE A 120 -2.67 14.99 19.40
C PHE A 120 -3.04 13.96 20.47
N ASN A 121 -3.12 12.67 20.12
CA ASN A 121 -3.60 11.62 21.02
C ASN A 121 -2.58 10.49 21.28
N GLY A 122 -1.29 10.80 21.15
CA GLY A 122 -0.21 9.94 21.63
C GLY A 122 0.13 8.72 20.78
N THR A 123 -0.46 8.54 19.59
CA THR A 123 -0.05 7.46 18.66
C THR A 123 1.37 7.72 18.15
N THR A 124 2.24 6.71 18.26
CA THR A 124 3.63 6.73 17.78
C THR A 124 3.87 5.50 16.90
N PRO A 125 5.01 5.42 16.18
CA PRO A 125 5.40 4.18 15.52
C PRO A 125 5.49 2.97 16.45
N THR A 126 5.62 3.17 17.76
CA THR A 126 5.75 2.09 18.75
C THR A 126 4.43 1.68 19.40
N ARG A 127 3.44 2.58 19.51
CA ARG A 127 2.18 2.28 20.19
C ARG A 127 1.03 3.18 19.77
N GLY A 128 -0.21 2.72 19.98
CA GLY A 128 -1.42 3.51 19.78
C GLY A 128 -2.35 2.91 18.72
N GLN A 129 -2.95 3.79 17.92
CA GLN A 129 -3.95 3.47 16.91
C GLN A 129 -3.35 3.20 15.52
N ILE A 130 -4.20 2.72 14.60
CA ILE A 130 -3.88 2.41 13.20
C ILE A 130 -2.82 1.28 13.10
N PRO A 131 -3.17 0.04 13.46
CA PRO A 131 -2.25 -1.10 13.43
C PRO A 131 -1.73 -1.44 12.02
N TYR A 132 -2.52 -1.21 10.97
CA TYR A 132 -2.10 -1.49 9.60
C TYR A 132 -2.75 -0.57 8.57
N ILE A 133 -2.11 -0.46 7.41
CA ILE A 133 -2.60 0.26 6.23
C ILE A 133 -3.04 -0.78 5.20
N LEU A 134 -4.25 -0.61 4.65
CA LEU A 134 -4.74 -1.41 3.54
C LEU A 134 -4.25 -0.78 2.25
N TYR A 135 -3.41 -1.49 1.50
CA TYR A 135 -2.84 -0.98 0.26
C TYR A 135 -2.72 -2.07 -0.79
N PHE A 136 -2.74 -1.63 -2.05
CA PHE A 136 -2.34 -2.41 -3.20
C PHE A 136 -0.96 -1.96 -3.64
N SER A 137 -0.13 -2.92 -4.05
CA SER A 137 1.10 -2.63 -4.77
C SER A 137 1.05 -3.29 -6.13
N ASN A 138 1.39 -2.52 -7.16
CA ASN A 138 1.85 -3.10 -8.39
C ASN A 138 3.37 -2.91 -8.39
N PRO A 139 4.17 -3.92 -8.01
CA PRO A 139 5.61 -3.78 -8.04
C PRO A 139 5.98 -3.31 -9.44
N GLN A 140 6.48 -2.07 -9.55
CA GLN A 140 7.09 -1.60 -10.78
C GLN A 140 8.16 -2.64 -11.07
N ASP A 141 8.01 -3.38 -12.17
CA ASP A 141 9.03 -4.30 -12.64
C ASP A 141 10.32 -3.48 -12.59
N SER A 142 11.24 -3.82 -11.68
CA SER A 142 12.57 -3.23 -11.73
C SER A 142 13.05 -3.47 -13.17
N GLU A 143 13.71 -2.53 -13.84
CA GLU A 143 14.10 -2.74 -15.27
C GLU A 143 14.81 -4.09 -15.49
N SER A 144 15.48 -4.61 -14.45
CA SER A 144 16.08 -5.94 -14.35
C SER A 144 15.06 -7.11 -14.39
N GLN A 145 13.87 -6.95 -13.83
CA GLN A 145 12.78 -7.94 -13.81
C GLN A 145 11.96 -7.90 -15.10
N ALA A 146 11.69 -6.70 -15.65
CA ALA A 146 11.08 -6.54 -16.97
C ALA A 146 11.96 -7.14 -18.07
N SER A 147 13.27 -6.87 -18.04
CA SER A 147 14.23 -7.48 -18.99
C SER A 147 14.32 -9.00 -18.83
N SER A 148 14.30 -9.51 -17.60
CA SER A 148 14.29 -10.96 -17.35
C SER A 148 13.02 -11.64 -17.90
N LYS A 149 11.85 -11.04 -17.66
CA LYS A 149 10.56 -11.52 -18.18
C LYS A 149 10.51 -11.47 -19.71
N ALA A 150 10.95 -10.37 -20.31
CA ALA A 150 11.04 -10.22 -21.77
C ALA A 150 12.03 -11.21 -22.38
N MET A 151 13.16 -11.49 -21.71
CA MET A 151 14.15 -12.47 -22.15
C MET A 151 13.59 -13.89 -22.09
N VAL A 152 12.87 -14.25 -21.01
CA VAL A 152 12.21 -15.55 -20.87
C VAL A 152 11.11 -15.72 -21.92
N GLU A 153 10.31 -14.69 -22.16
CA GLU A 153 9.26 -14.70 -23.20
C GLU A 153 9.84 -14.84 -24.61
N ALA A 154 10.91 -14.09 -24.91
CA ALA A 154 11.62 -14.21 -26.19
C ALA A 154 12.22 -15.61 -26.38
N GLN A 155 12.76 -16.20 -25.32
CA GLN A 155 13.29 -17.56 -25.36
C GLN A 155 12.18 -18.59 -25.58
N ALA A 156 11.07 -18.48 -24.86
CA ALA A 156 9.91 -19.34 -25.04
C ALA A 156 9.39 -19.29 -26.49
N ARG A 157 9.28 -18.09 -27.08
CA ARG A 157 8.87 -17.91 -28.49
C ARG A 157 9.83 -18.61 -29.46
N ARG A 158 11.15 -18.45 -29.27
CA ARG A 158 12.17 -19.11 -30.10
C ARG A 158 12.10 -20.63 -30.01
N SER A 159 11.95 -21.16 -28.80
CA SER A 159 11.80 -22.60 -28.57
C SER A 159 10.56 -23.16 -29.26
N THR A 160 9.41 -22.50 -29.12
CA THR A 160 8.16 -22.91 -29.77
C THR A 160 8.28 -22.88 -31.30
N LEU A 161 8.88 -21.83 -31.87
CA LEU A 161 9.06 -21.71 -33.31
C LEU A 161 9.96 -22.82 -33.87
N THR A 162 11.04 -23.14 -33.16
CA THR A 162 11.98 -24.21 -33.52
C THR A 162 11.28 -25.57 -33.50
N LEU A 163 10.49 -25.83 -32.47
CA LEU A 163 9.72 -27.07 -32.34
C LEU A 163 8.69 -27.20 -33.47
N ALA A 164 7.93 -26.14 -33.74
CA ALA A 164 6.94 -26.12 -34.82
C ALA A 164 7.59 -26.34 -36.19
N GLY A 165 8.72 -25.68 -36.47
CA GLY A 165 9.47 -25.86 -37.71
C GLY A 165 9.97 -27.30 -37.89
N ALA A 166 10.50 -27.92 -36.83
CA ALA A 166 10.94 -29.31 -36.87
C ALA A 166 9.79 -30.28 -37.16
N ILE A 167 8.62 -30.07 -36.53
CA ILE A 167 7.41 -30.87 -36.77
C ILE A 167 6.95 -30.73 -38.22
N VAL A 168 6.86 -29.51 -38.74
CA VAL A 168 6.43 -29.24 -40.12
C VAL A 168 7.40 -29.88 -41.12
N SER A 169 8.71 -29.72 -40.93
CA SER A 169 9.74 -30.31 -41.82
C SER A 169 9.63 -31.84 -41.84
N ARG A 170 9.53 -32.48 -40.67
CA ARG A 170 9.40 -33.94 -40.58
C ARG A 170 8.10 -34.45 -41.18
N SER A 171 7.00 -33.71 -41.00
CA SER A 171 5.72 -34.05 -41.61
C SER A 171 5.78 -33.95 -43.13
N ALA A 172 6.44 -32.92 -43.68
CA ALA A 172 6.65 -32.74 -45.11
C ALA A 172 7.53 -33.85 -45.72
N GLU A 173 8.60 -34.24 -45.04
CA GLU A 173 9.44 -35.38 -45.46
C GLU A 173 8.65 -36.69 -45.51
N LEU A 174 7.83 -36.97 -44.48
CA LEU A 174 6.98 -38.16 -44.46
C LEU A 174 5.93 -38.16 -45.57
N LEU A 175 5.33 -37.00 -45.86
CA LEU A 175 4.39 -36.84 -46.97
C LEU A 175 5.05 -37.02 -48.34
N ALA A 176 6.31 -36.59 -48.50
CA ALA A 176 7.05 -36.77 -49.75
C ALA A 176 7.51 -38.21 -50.01
N LEU A 177 7.49 -39.06 -48.97
CA LEU A 177 7.82 -40.49 -49.02
C LEU A 177 6.59 -41.39 -49.23
N ALA A 178 5.38 -40.82 -49.22
CA ALA A 178 4.10 -41.50 -49.44
C ALA A 178 3.62 -41.34 -50.88
#